data_AF-A0A376TY76-F1
#
_entry.id   AF-A0A376TY76-F1
#
_cell.length_a   1.000
_cell.length_b   1.000
_cell.length_c   1.000
_cell.angle_alpha   90.00
_cell.angle_beta   90.00
_cell.angle_gamma   90.00
#
_symmetry.space_group_name_H-M   'P 1'
#
loop_
_entity.id
_entity.type
_entity.pdbx_description
1 polymer ?
#
loop_
_entity_poly.entity_id
_entity_poly.type
_entity_poly.pdbx_seq_one_letter_code
_entity_poly.pdbx_strand_id
1 'polypeptide(L)'
;MTALRMAWKGFAQRDHEQMTAFRQFVAEQGDSLFWQAAFDALHAQQVKEDEMRWGWPAWPEMYQNVDSPEVRQFCEEHRDDVDFYLWLQWLAYSQFAACWEISQGYEMPIGLYRDLAVGVAEGGAETWCDRELYCLKASVGAPPDILGPLGQNWGLPPMDPHIITARAYEPFIELLRANMQNCGALRIDHVMSMLRLWWIPYGETADQGRVCSLSGG
;
A
#
# COMPACT_ATOMS: atom_id res chain seq x y z
N MET A 1 -5.70 -18.50 -3.99
CA MET A 1 -6.82 -17.80 -4.64
C MET A 1 -8.01 -18.69 -4.99
N THR A 2 -7.84 -19.89 -5.57
CA THR A 2 -8.96 -20.78 -5.97
C THR A 2 -9.98 -21.05 -4.86
N ALA A 3 -9.53 -21.44 -3.66
CA ALA A 3 -10.43 -21.72 -2.53
C ALA A 3 -11.22 -20.49 -2.07
N LEU A 4 -10.56 -19.32 -1.97
CA LEU A 4 -11.20 -18.07 -1.55
C LEU A 4 -12.21 -17.59 -2.58
N ARG A 5 -11.95 -17.76 -3.88
CA ARG A 5 -12.95 -17.48 -4.94
C ARG A 5 -14.20 -18.36 -4.82
N MET A 6 -14.03 -19.64 -4.48
CA MET A 6 -15.18 -20.52 -4.22
C MET A 6 -15.94 -20.10 -2.96
N ALA A 7 -15.23 -19.73 -1.90
CA ALA A 7 -15.82 -19.25 -0.65
C ALA A 7 -16.59 -17.93 -0.85
N TRP A 8 -16.06 -17.01 -1.66
CA TRP A 8 -16.70 -15.74 -2.02
C TRP A 8 -18.07 -15.96 -2.67
N LYS A 9 -18.20 -16.91 -3.61
CA LYS A 9 -19.49 -17.23 -4.24
C LYS A 9 -20.57 -17.58 -3.21
N GLY A 10 -20.19 -18.30 -2.16
CA GLY A 10 -21.10 -18.60 -1.04
C GLY A 10 -21.32 -17.42 -0.11
N PHE A 11 -20.30 -16.60 0.14
CA PHE A 11 -20.40 -15.41 0.99
C PHE A 11 -21.26 -14.31 0.36
N ALA A 12 -21.11 -14.04 -0.94
CA ALA A 12 -21.82 -13.00 -1.68
C ALA A 12 -23.34 -13.17 -1.69
N GLN A 13 -23.84 -14.39 -1.44
CA GLN A 13 -25.26 -14.71 -1.35
C GLN A 13 -25.83 -14.60 0.08
N ARG A 14 -24.99 -14.30 1.08
CA ARG A 14 -25.43 -14.23 2.48
C ARG A 14 -26.14 -12.91 2.76
N ASP A 15 -27.32 -13.00 3.36
CA ASP A 15 -28.05 -11.87 3.95
C ASP A 15 -28.08 -12.05 5.48
N HIS A 16 -26.91 -11.90 6.12
CA HIS A 16 -26.75 -12.04 7.57
C HIS A 16 -25.66 -11.10 8.08
N GLU A 17 -25.56 -10.93 9.39
CA GLU A 17 -24.62 -10.10 10.16
C GLU A 17 -23.19 -9.99 9.59
N GLN A 18 -22.62 -11.08 9.05
CA GLN A 18 -21.28 -11.07 8.44
C GLN A 18 -21.19 -10.21 7.18
N MET A 19 -22.23 -10.17 6.34
CA MET A 19 -22.29 -9.29 5.17
C MET A 19 -22.42 -7.84 5.62
N THR A 20 -23.20 -7.56 6.67
CA THR A 20 -23.31 -6.22 7.26
C THR A 20 -21.97 -5.73 7.79
N ALA A 21 -21.25 -6.57 8.56
CA ALA A 21 -19.91 -6.24 9.06
C ALA A 21 -18.90 -5.99 7.94
N PHE A 22 -18.94 -6.80 6.88
CA PHE A 22 -18.12 -6.57 5.68
C PHE A 22 -18.44 -5.23 5.00
N ARG A 23 -19.73 -4.94 4.74
CA ARG A 23 -20.13 -3.69 4.08
C ARG A 23 -19.85 -2.45 4.95
N GLN A 24 -19.98 -2.57 6.27
CA GLN A 24 -19.59 -1.53 7.21
C GLN A 24 -18.08 -1.26 7.14
N PHE A 25 -17.25 -2.31 7.19
CA PHE A 25 -15.80 -2.17 7.03
C PHE A 25 -15.45 -1.46 5.71
N VAL A 26 -16.06 -1.87 4.60
CA VAL A 26 -15.81 -1.22 3.30
C VAL A 26 -16.18 0.27 3.34
N ALA A 27 -17.32 0.62 3.95
CA ALA A 27 -17.74 2.02 4.05
C ALA A 27 -16.82 2.86 4.95
N GLU A 28 -16.30 2.29 6.04
CA GLU A 28 -15.39 2.98 6.96
C GLU A 28 -14.00 3.21 6.37
N GLN A 29 -13.48 2.28 5.57
CA GLN A 29 -12.14 2.39 4.97
C GLN A 29 -12.09 3.26 3.69
N GLY A 30 -13.25 3.50 3.06
CA GLY A 30 -13.40 4.46 1.96
C GLY A 30 -12.54 4.18 0.72
N ASP A 31 -12.13 5.27 0.06
CA ASP A 31 -11.51 5.24 -1.27
C ASP A 31 -10.18 4.48 -1.31
N SER A 32 -9.36 4.58 -0.26
CA SER A 32 -8.07 3.87 -0.20
C SER A 32 -8.26 2.36 -0.34
N LEU A 33 -9.26 1.79 0.34
CA LEU A 33 -9.54 0.37 0.26
C LEU A 33 -10.16 0.00 -1.10
N PHE A 34 -11.07 0.82 -1.62
CA PHE A 34 -11.66 0.61 -2.94
C PHE A 34 -10.58 0.53 -4.02
N TRP A 35 -9.64 1.47 -4.04
CA TRP A 35 -8.62 1.49 -5.06
C TRP A 35 -7.56 0.40 -4.90
N GLN A 36 -7.25 -0.04 -3.68
CA GLN A 36 -6.44 -1.24 -3.47
C GLN A 36 -7.11 -2.46 -4.12
N ALA A 37 -8.41 -2.64 -3.90
CA ALA A 37 -9.15 -3.76 -4.50
C ALA A 37 -9.28 -3.64 -6.02
N ALA A 38 -9.51 -2.44 -6.55
CA ALA A 38 -9.53 -2.17 -7.98
C ALA A 38 -8.17 -2.43 -8.64
N PHE A 39 -7.07 -2.02 -7.99
CA PHE A 39 -5.72 -2.30 -8.45
C PHE A 39 -5.47 -3.81 -8.53
N ASP A 40 -5.79 -4.58 -7.49
CA ASP A 40 -5.57 -6.03 -7.48
C ASP A 40 -6.46 -6.75 -8.52
N ALA A 41 -7.70 -6.29 -8.71
CA ALA A 41 -8.60 -6.82 -9.73
C ALA A 41 -8.08 -6.57 -11.15
N LEU A 42 -7.63 -5.34 -11.42
CA LEU A 42 -7.05 -4.96 -12.70
C LEU A 42 -5.74 -5.70 -12.93
N HIS A 43 -4.85 -5.74 -11.94
CA HIS A 43 -3.58 -6.45 -12.01
C HIS A 43 -3.77 -7.93 -12.34
N ALA A 44 -4.73 -8.60 -11.68
CA ALA A 44 -5.06 -9.99 -11.94
C ALA A 44 -5.59 -10.23 -13.36
N GLN A 45 -6.20 -9.22 -14.01
CA GLN A 45 -6.59 -9.31 -15.41
C GLN A 45 -5.40 -9.04 -16.35
N GLN A 46 -4.58 -8.05 -16.03
CA GLN A 46 -3.39 -7.67 -16.81
C GLN A 46 -2.40 -8.84 -16.94
N VAL A 47 -2.13 -9.56 -15.85
CA VAL A 47 -1.20 -10.70 -15.87
C VAL A 47 -1.72 -11.93 -16.64
N LYS A 48 -3.03 -12.02 -16.92
CA LYS A 48 -3.58 -13.07 -17.79
C LYS A 48 -3.29 -12.78 -19.26
N GLU A 49 -3.18 -11.51 -19.64
CA GLU A 49 -2.81 -11.10 -20.98
C GLU A 49 -1.30 -11.20 -21.20
N ASP A 50 -0.52 -10.79 -20.20
CA ASP A 50 0.94 -10.85 -20.22
C ASP A 50 1.50 -10.94 -18.79
N GLU A 51 2.13 -12.07 -18.46
CA GLU A 51 2.71 -12.34 -17.13
C GLU A 51 3.84 -11.37 -16.76
N MET A 52 4.43 -10.66 -17.73
CA MET A 52 5.47 -9.66 -17.49
C MET A 52 4.92 -8.31 -16.99
N ARG A 53 3.59 -8.12 -16.93
CA ARG A 53 2.95 -6.90 -16.39
C ARG A 53 3.04 -6.86 -14.87
N TRP A 54 4.19 -6.40 -14.39
CA TRP A 54 4.54 -6.38 -12.97
C TRP A 54 3.82 -5.33 -12.11
N GLY A 55 3.28 -4.27 -12.72
CA GLY A 55 2.58 -3.19 -12.03
C GLY A 55 2.01 -2.17 -13.02
N TRP A 56 1.39 -1.10 -12.52
CA TRP A 56 0.70 -0.14 -13.39
C TRP A 56 1.57 0.51 -14.48
N PRO A 57 2.89 0.74 -14.33
CA PRO A 57 3.71 1.29 -15.42
C PRO A 57 3.82 0.36 -16.64
N ALA A 58 3.57 -0.94 -16.45
CA ALA A 58 3.60 -1.95 -17.50
C ALA A 58 2.20 -2.22 -18.11
N TRP A 59 1.15 -1.56 -17.64
CA TRP A 59 -0.19 -1.69 -18.20
C TRP A 59 -0.36 -0.79 -19.43
N PRO A 60 -1.35 -1.07 -20.30
CA PRO A 60 -1.78 -0.13 -21.32
C PRO A 60 -2.05 1.27 -20.73
N GLU A 61 -1.69 2.32 -21.47
CA GLU A 61 -1.77 3.72 -21.01
C GLU A 61 -3.15 4.11 -20.45
N MET A 62 -4.22 3.59 -21.06
CA MET A 62 -5.61 3.80 -20.61
C MET A 62 -5.90 3.34 -19.17
N TYR A 63 -5.09 2.42 -18.63
CA TYR A 63 -5.20 1.91 -17.26
C TYR A 63 -4.18 2.52 -16.30
N GLN A 64 -3.24 3.31 -16.81
CA GLN A 64 -2.21 3.92 -15.96
C GLN A 64 -2.75 5.11 -15.18
N ASN A 65 -3.77 5.81 -15.68
CA ASN A 65 -4.44 6.88 -14.94
C ASN A 65 -5.65 6.32 -14.19
N VAL A 66 -5.65 6.41 -12.86
CA VAL A 66 -6.76 5.95 -12.01
C VAL A 66 -8.09 6.66 -12.33
N ASP A 67 -8.01 7.92 -12.78
CA ASP A 67 -9.18 8.73 -13.12
C ASP A 67 -9.69 8.53 -14.56
N SER A 68 -9.10 7.60 -15.32
CA SER A 68 -9.50 7.38 -16.71
C SER A 68 -10.92 6.78 -16.81
N PRO A 69 -11.68 7.11 -17.87
CA PRO A 69 -12.98 6.50 -18.09
C PRO A 69 -12.87 4.98 -18.26
N GLU A 70 -11.77 4.47 -18.80
CA GLU A 70 -11.53 3.03 -18.99
C GLU A 70 -11.33 2.29 -17.66
N VAL A 71 -10.65 2.91 -16.68
CA VAL A 71 -10.53 2.34 -15.32
C VAL A 71 -11.90 2.30 -14.65
N ARG A 72 -12.70 3.38 -14.75
CA ARG A 72 -14.06 3.40 -14.21
C ARG A 72 -14.94 2.31 -14.85
N GLN A 73 -14.90 2.21 -16.17
CA GLN A 73 -15.64 1.18 -16.91
C GLN A 73 -15.19 -0.22 -16.49
N PHE A 74 -13.89 -0.45 -16.35
CA PHE A 74 -13.36 -1.72 -15.86
C PHE A 74 -13.93 -2.07 -14.47
N CYS A 75 -13.92 -1.13 -13.53
CA CYS A 75 -14.48 -1.34 -12.18
C CYS A 75 -15.98 -1.64 -12.20
N GLU A 76 -16.75 -1.04 -13.10
CA GLU A 76 -18.18 -1.30 -13.27
C GLU A 76 -18.44 -2.70 -13.84
N GLU A 77 -17.70 -3.09 -14.89
CA GLU A 77 -17.82 -4.39 -15.55
C GLU A 77 -17.31 -5.54 -14.68
N HIS A 78 -16.29 -5.29 -13.86
CA HIS A 78 -15.64 -6.29 -13.00
C HIS A 78 -15.99 -6.10 -11.52
N ARG A 79 -17.18 -5.61 -11.22
CA ARG A 79 -17.61 -5.31 -9.85
C ARG A 79 -17.50 -6.50 -8.89
N ASP A 80 -17.81 -7.72 -9.32
CA ASP A 80 -17.66 -8.94 -8.50
C ASP A 80 -16.18 -9.23 -8.16
N ASP A 81 -15.26 -8.91 -9.09
CA ASP A 81 -13.83 -9.05 -8.83
C ASP A 81 -13.35 -8.02 -7.82
N VAL A 82 -13.77 -6.75 -7.95
CA VAL A 82 -13.45 -5.70 -6.97
C VAL A 82 -14.02 -6.06 -5.60
N ASP A 83 -15.30 -6.45 -5.52
CA ASP A 83 -15.93 -6.88 -4.26
C ASP A 83 -15.19 -8.10 -3.64
N PHE A 84 -14.67 -9.01 -4.46
CA PHE A 84 -13.85 -10.12 -3.98
C PHE A 84 -12.56 -9.64 -3.31
N TYR A 85 -11.82 -8.70 -3.90
CA TYR A 85 -10.58 -8.18 -3.28
C TYR A 85 -10.87 -7.33 -2.04
N LEU A 86 -11.98 -6.57 -2.02
CA LEU A 86 -12.47 -5.91 -0.80
C LEU A 86 -12.71 -6.93 0.31
N TRP A 87 -13.35 -8.06 -0.01
CA TRP A 87 -13.61 -9.11 0.94
C TRP A 87 -12.34 -9.78 1.46
N LEU A 88 -11.31 -9.95 0.62
CA LEU A 88 -10.01 -10.44 1.06
C LEU A 88 -9.34 -9.52 2.08
N GLN A 89 -9.39 -8.20 1.85
CA GLN A 89 -8.86 -7.22 2.80
C GLN A 89 -9.62 -7.26 4.13
N TRP A 90 -10.94 -7.37 4.09
CA TRP A 90 -11.76 -7.54 5.29
C TRP A 90 -11.43 -8.83 6.05
N LEU A 91 -11.22 -9.95 5.36
CA LEU A 91 -10.80 -11.20 6.00
C LEU A 91 -9.44 -11.07 6.67
N ALA A 92 -8.46 -10.49 5.98
CA ALA A 92 -7.11 -10.28 6.52
C ALA A 92 -7.17 -9.38 7.76
N TYR A 93 -7.90 -8.26 7.69
CA TYR A 93 -8.15 -7.37 8.81
C TYR A 93 -8.79 -8.11 10.00
N SER A 94 -9.87 -8.84 9.75
CA SER A 94 -10.62 -9.54 10.81
C SER A 94 -9.80 -10.64 11.48
N GLN A 95 -9.00 -11.37 10.71
CA GLN A 95 -8.10 -12.40 11.26
C GLN A 95 -6.98 -11.79 12.09
N PHE A 96 -6.39 -10.68 11.63
CA PHE A 96 -5.37 -9.97 12.41
C PHE A 96 -5.94 -9.38 13.70
N ALA A 97 -7.14 -8.79 13.64
CA ALA A 97 -7.87 -8.32 14.82
C ALA A 97 -8.14 -9.46 15.81
N ALA A 98 -8.53 -10.65 15.35
CA ALA A 98 -8.72 -11.79 16.24
C ALA A 98 -7.43 -12.23 16.95
N CYS A 99 -6.27 -12.15 16.28
CA CYS A 99 -4.98 -12.40 16.93
C CYS A 99 -4.67 -11.34 18.01
N TRP A 100 -5.00 -10.08 17.75
CA TRP A 100 -4.87 -9.00 18.72
C TRP A 100 -5.75 -9.25 19.96
N GLU A 101 -7.03 -9.56 19.78
CA GLU A 101 -7.96 -9.87 20.87
C GLU A 101 -7.47 -11.04 21.74
N ILE A 102 -6.92 -12.09 21.13
CA ILE A 102 -6.29 -13.19 21.88
C ILE A 102 -5.13 -12.66 22.73
N SER A 103 -4.26 -11.82 22.17
CA SER A 103 -3.13 -11.25 22.91
C SER A 103 -3.58 -10.41 24.11
N GLN A 104 -4.68 -9.67 23.97
CA GLN A 104 -5.30 -8.90 25.04
C GLN A 104 -5.93 -9.80 26.11
N GLY A 105 -6.60 -10.89 25.70
CA GLY A 105 -7.18 -11.88 26.61
C GLY A 105 -6.15 -12.61 27.48
N TYR A 106 -4.89 -12.69 27.03
CA TYR A 106 -3.75 -13.18 27.81
C TYR A 106 -2.98 -12.08 28.56
N GLU A 107 -3.50 -10.85 28.58
CA GLU A 107 -2.90 -9.70 29.27
C GLU A 107 -1.43 -9.46 28.86
N MET A 108 -1.10 -9.73 27.59
CA MET A 108 0.25 -9.52 27.08
C MET A 108 0.55 -8.00 27.03
N PRO A 109 1.63 -7.50 27.67
CA PRO A 109 1.89 -6.06 27.78
C PRO A 109 2.02 -5.31 26.44
N ILE A 110 2.51 -6.01 25.40
CA ILE A 110 2.61 -5.48 24.03
C ILE A 110 1.67 -6.23 23.08
N GLY A 111 1.44 -7.53 23.31
CA GLY A 111 0.67 -8.37 22.39
C GLY A 111 1.37 -8.54 21.05
N LEU A 112 0.92 -7.80 20.03
CA LEU A 112 1.48 -7.83 18.67
C LEU A 112 2.43 -6.64 18.43
N TYR A 113 3.53 -6.92 17.74
CA TYR A 113 4.54 -5.95 17.29
C TYR A 113 4.58 -5.93 15.76
N ARG A 114 4.12 -4.84 15.15
CA ARG A 114 4.07 -4.65 13.69
C ARG A 114 5.35 -3.99 13.17
N ASP A 115 5.56 -4.08 11.87
CA ASP A 115 6.69 -3.49 11.17
C ASP A 115 6.22 -2.66 9.97
N LEU A 116 6.54 -1.37 9.97
CA LEU A 116 6.24 -0.42 8.92
C LEU A 116 7.47 -0.22 8.04
N ALA A 117 7.36 -0.65 6.78
CA ALA A 117 8.38 -0.44 5.77
C ALA A 117 8.59 1.06 5.46
N VAL A 118 9.78 1.40 4.97
CA VAL A 118 10.17 2.80 4.67
C VAL A 118 9.46 3.40 3.45
N GLY A 119 8.89 2.58 2.57
CA GLY A 119 8.22 3.05 1.36
C GLY A 119 7.55 1.92 0.59
N VAL A 120 7.01 2.27 -0.57
CA VAL A 120 6.25 1.36 -1.44
C VAL A 120 6.89 1.18 -2.80
N ALA A 121 6.47 0.17 -3.54
CA ALA A 121 6.96 -0.08 -4.90
C ALA A 121 6.43 0.97 -5.89
N GLU A 122 7.25 1.35 -6.88
CA GLU A 122 6.88 2.36 -7.88
C GLU A 122 5.64 1.99 -8.71
N GLY A 123 5.37 0.70 -8.90
CA GLY A 123 4.24 0.20 -9.67
C GLY A 123 3.06 -0.34 -8.85
N GLY A 124 2.99 -0.04 -7.56
CA GLY A 124 1.94 -0.50 -6.65
C GLY A 124 0.67 0.36 -6.66
N ALA A 125 -0.32 -0.05 -5.87
CA ALA A 125 -1.60 0.65 -5.75
C ALA A 125 -1.45 2.09 -5.20
N GLU A 126 -0.61 2.31 -4.18
CA GLU A 126 -0.42 3.65 -3.60
C GLU A 126 0.08 4.68 -4.63
N THR A 127 1.11 4.35 -5.41
CA THR A 127 1.64 5.25 -6.45
C THR A 127 0.71 5.34 -7.67
N TRP A 128 -0.16 4.34 -7.86
CA TRP A 128 -1.20 4.39 -8.88
C TRP A 128 -2.27 5.43 -8.50
N CYS A 129 -2.73 5.44 -7.25
CA CYS A 129 -3.85 6.26 -6.79
C CYS A 129 -3.45 7.68 -6.38
N ASP A 130 -2.28 7.86 -5.78
CA ASP A 130 -1.82 9.15 -5.28
C ASP A 130 -0.45 9.49 -5.87
N ARG A 131 -0.40 9.54 -7.21
CA ARG A 131 0.86 9.70 -7.94
C ARG A 131 1.60 10.99 -7.61
N GLU A 132 0.85 12.03 -7.29
CA GLU A 132 1.40 13.34 -6.95
C GLU A 132 2.27 13.25 -5.69
N LEU A 133 1.89 12.44 -4.70
CA LEU A 133 2.61 12.31 -3.45
C LEU A 133 4.04 11.76 -3.62
N TYR A 134 4.32 11.00 -4.68
CA TYR A 134 5.59 10.28 -4.83
C TYR A 134 6.47 10.84 -5.97
N CYS A 135 7.77 10.99 -5.70
CA CYS A 135 8.75 11.40 -6.71
C CYS A 135 9.26 10.20 -7.51
N LEU A 136 8.51 9.78 -8.54
CA LEU A 136 8.84 8.60 -9.38
C LEU A 136 10.18 8.69 -10.13
N LYS A 137 10.76 9.89 -10.28
CA LYS A 137 12.08 10.10 -10.90
C LYS A 137 13.24 9.97 -9.92
N ALA A 138 12.96 9.56 -8.68
CA ALA A 138 13.95 9.29 -7.65
C ALA A 138 13.66 7.93 -6.99
N SER A 139 14.70 7.36 -6.39
CA SER A 139 14.60 6.15 -5.58
C SER A 139 15.27 6.37 -4.23
N VAL A 140 14.65 5.83 -3.18
CA VAL A 140 15.21 5.78 -1.84
C VAL A 140 16.32 4.73 -1.80
N GLY A 141 17.38 5.04 -1.06
CA GLY A 141 18.47 4.10 -0.82
C GLY A 141 19.29 4.45 0.41
N ALA A 142 20.54 4.03 0.39
CA ALA A 142 21.55 4.38 1.38
C ALA A 142 22.86 4.75 0.68
N PRO A 143 23.61 5.74 1.19
CA PRO A 143 24.93 6.08 0.66
C PRO A 143 25.92 4.93 0.87
N PRO A 144 27.04 4.90 0.12
CA PRO A 144 28.18 4.04 0.42
C PRO A 144 28.64 4.15 1.88
N ASP A 145 28.86 3.00 2.52
CA ASP A 145 29.41 2.92 3.87
C ASP A 145 30.52 1.85 3.95
N ILE A 146 31.12 1.69 5.14
CA ILE A 146 32.27 0.78 5.35
C ILE A 146 31.90 -0.69 5.11
N LEU A 147 30.66 -1.09 5.41
CA LEU A 147 30.18 -2.47 5.28
C LEU A 147 29.52 -2.72 3.92
N GLY A 148 28.96 -1.68 3.30
CA GLY A 148 28.35 -1.64 1.98
C GLY A 148 29.01 -0.54 1.12
N PRO A 149 30.22 -0.76 0.58
CA PRO A 149 31.00 0.27 -0.11
C PRO A 149 30.39 0.76 -1.42
N LEU A 150 29.36 0.09 -1.93
CA LEU A 150 28.61 0.51 -3.13
C LEU A 150 27.34 1.33 -2.79
N GLY A 151 26.97 1.41 -1.52
CA GLY A 151 25.66 1.90 -1.10
C GLY A 151 24.54 0.95 -1.53
N GLN A 152 23.30 1.42 -1.43
CA GLN A 152 22.11 0.63 -1.77
C GLN A 152 21.11 1.51 -2.50
N ASN A 153 20.51 0.98 -3.57
CA ASN A 153 19.31 1.55 -4.18
C ASN A 153 18.17 0.56 -3.94
N TRP A 154 17.10 1.00 -3.26
CA TRP A 154 15.98 0.14 -2.89
C TRP A 154 14.82 0.18 -3.88
N GLY A 155 14.87 1.04 -4.91
CA GLY A 155 13.83 1.12 -5.94
C GLY A 155 12.46 1.62 -5.43
N LEU A 156 12.43 2.31 -4.29
CA LEU A 156 11.21 2.86 -3.71
C LEU A 156 11.12 4.35 -4.04
N PRO A 157 10.07 4.87 -4.69
CA PRO A 157 9.93 6.31 -4.87
C PRO A 157 9.66 6.97 -3.51
N PRO A 158 10.40 8.04 -3.15
CA PRO A 158 10.16 8.76 -1.92
C PRO A 158 8.87 9.59 -2.02
N MET A 159 8.20 9.78 -0.88
CA MET A 159 7.17 10.82 -0.76
C MET A 159 7.81 12.22 -0.87
N ASP A 160 7.15 13.16 -1.54
CA ASP A 160 7.60 14.54 -1.63
C ASP A 160 7.33 15.27 -0.29
N PRO A 161 8.38 15.73 0.42
CA PRO A 161 8.21 16.45 1.70
C PRO A 161 7.36 17.72 1.59
N HIS A 162 7.38 18.39 0.44
CA HIS A 162 6.57 19.59 0.23
C HIS A 162 5.09 19.24 0.12
N ILE A 163 4.76 18.08 -0.44
CA ILE A 163 3.37 17.61 -0.54
C ILE A 163 2.88 17.11 0.81
N ILE A 164 3.72 16.39 1.57
CA ILE A 164 3.39 16.00 2.95
C ILE A 164 3.02 17.23 3.78
N THR A 165 3.83 18.29 3.72
CA THR A 165 3.57 19.54 4.46
C THR A 165 2.38 20.31 3.91
N ALA A 166 2.23 20.40 2.58
CA ALA A 166 1.09 21.07 1.94
C ALA A 166 -0.25 20.39 2.26
N ARG A 167 -0.25 19.06 2.44
CA ARG A 167 -1.40 18.25 2.89
C ARG A 167 -1.51 18.16 4.41
N ALA A 168 -0.86 19.06 5.15
CA ALA A 168 -0.91 19.13 6.61
C ALA A 168 -0.58 17.80 7.31
N TYR A 169 0.37 17.04 6.77
CA TYR A 169 0.82 15.72 7.23
C TYR A 169 -0.20 14.58 7.12
N GLU A 170 -1.33 14.80 6.42
CA GLU A 170 -2.39 13.78 6.26
C GLU A 170 -1.84 12.42 5.81
N PRO A 171 -0.99 12.29 4.78
CA PRO A 171 -0.48 10.98 4.35
C PRO A 171 0.31 10.25 5.45
N PHE A 172 1.07 10.98 6.27
CA PHE A 172 1.81 10.40 7.38
C PHE A 172 0.89 9.98 8.53
N ILE A 173 -0.14 10.77 8.81
CA ILE A 173 -1.15 10.46 9.83
C ILE A 173 -1.92 9.19 9.44
N GLU A 174 -2.38 9.09 8.20
CA GLU A 174 -3.09 7.92 7.67
C GLU A 174 -2.21 6.67 7.71
N LEU A 175 -0.93 6.78 7.33
CA LEU A 175 0.03 5.68 7.41
C LEU A 175 0.17 5.15 8.85
N LEU A 176 0.26 6.03 9.84
CA LEU A 176 0.32 5.63 11.25
C LEU A 176 -0.99 5.02 11.74
N ARG A 177 -2.15 5.61 11.42
CA ARG A 177 -3.48 5.07 11.78
C ARG A 177 -3.65 3.64 11.27
N ALA A 178 -3.34 3.40 10.00
CA ALA A 178 -3.43 2.08 9.38
C ALA A 178 -2.46 1.05 9.99
N ASN A 179 -1.29 1.50 10.46
CA ASN A 179 -0.23 0.64 10.97
C ASN A 179 -0.20 0.45 12.49
N MET A 180 -0.88 1.29 13.26
CA MET A 180 -0.96 1.17 14.72
C MET A 180 -2.23 0.46 15.22
N GLN A 181 -3.23 0.24 14.37
CA GLN A 181 -4.40 -0.56 14.74
C GLN A 181 -4.03 -2.01 15.10
N ASN A 182 -4.74 -2.56 16.11
CA ASN A 182 -4.66 -3.95 16.55
C ASN A 182 -3.23 -4.42 16.89
N CYS A 183 -2.41 -3.56 17.49
CA CYS A 183 -1.08 -3.89 17.96
C CYS A 183 -0.67 -3.01 19.15
N GLY A 184 0.28 -3.45 19.96
CA GLY A 184 0.80 -2.68 21.10
C GLY A 184 2.16 -2.04 20.83
N ALA A 185 2.81 -2.36 19.71
CA ALA A 185 4.05 -1.72 19.28
C ALA A 185 4.15 -1.69 17.76
N LEU A 186 4.83 -0.65 17.25
CA LEU A 186 5.14 -0.47 15.83
C LEU A 186 6.62 -0.19 15.65
N ARG A 187 7.30 -0.98 14.81
CA ARG A 187 8.62 -0.68 14.28
C ARG A 187 8.46 0.27 13.11
N ILE A 188 9.21 1.36 13.12
CA ILE A 188 9.37 2.22 11.94
C ILE A 188 10.72 1.87 11.33
N ASP A 189 10.70 1.19 10.19
CA ASP A 189 11.93 0.85 9.50
C ASP A 189 12.64 2.09 8.99
N HIS A 190 13.97 2.06 9.06
CA HIS A 190 14.83 3.18 8.69
C HIS A 190 14.36 4.51 9.31
N VAL A 191 14.09 4.57 10.63
CA VAL A 191 13.52 5.73 11.36
C VAL A 191 14.18 7.09 11.08
N MET A 192 15.41 7.11 10.59
CA MET A 192 16.07 8.32 10.07
C MET A 192 15.27 8.99 8.94
N SER A 193 14.38 8.24 8.26
CA SER A 193 13.35 8.68 7.33
C SER A 193 12.36 9.67 7.92
N MET A 194 12.42 10.03 9.20
CA MET A 194 11.66 11.16 9.75
C MET A 194 12.43 12.49 9.66
N LEU A 195 13.76 12.41 9.51
CA LEU A 195 14.64 13.56 9.37
C LEU A 195 15.06 13.77 7.91
N ARG A 196 15.52 12.68 7.27
CA ARG A 196 16.08 12.71 5.92
C ARG A 196 16.03 11.35 5.24
N LEU A 197 16.05 11.38 3.92
CA LEU A 197 16.22 10.21 3.07
C LEU A 197 17.38 10.42 2.10
N TRP A 198 18.02 9.33 1.69
CA TRP A 198 19.00 9.35 0.61
C TRP A 198 18.28 9.11 -0.72
N TRP A 199 18.24 10.14 -1.57
CA TRP A 199 17.53 10.12 -2.85
C TRP A 199 18.53 9.91 -3.97
N ILE A 200 18.26 8.94 -4.83
CA ILE A 200 19.08 8.57 -5.98
C ILE A 200 18.26 8.89 -7.24
N PRO A 201 18.79 9.63 -8.23
CA PRO A 201 18.09 9.81 -9.49
C PRO A 201 17.74 8.48 -10.16
N TYR A 202 16.57 8.38 -10.79
CA TYR A 202 16.11 7.12 -11.37
C TYR A 202 17.11 6.56 -12.39
N GLY A 203 17.45 5.27 -12.26
CA GLY A 203 18.41 4.57 -13.11
C GLY A 203 19.88 4.72 -12.70
N GLU A 204 20.19 5.55 -11.70
CA GLU A 204 21.57 5.76 -11.23
C GLU A 204 21.94 4.83 -10.05
N THR A 205 23.25 4.74 -9.79
CA THR A 205 23.82 4.02 -8.64
C THR A 205 23.82 4.88 -7.38
N ALA A 206 23.92 4.23 -6.21
CA ALA A 206 23.70 4.87 -4.92
C ALA A 206 24.70 5.99 -4.57
N ASP A 207 25.89 5.99 -5.16
CA ASP A 207 26.91 7.04 -5.02
C ASP A 207 26.49 8.39 -5.66
N GLN A 208 25.55 8.37 -6.60
CA GLN A 208 25.00 9.58 -7.22
C GLN A 208 23.92 10.26 -6.38
N GLY A 209 23.47 9.61 -5.29
CA GLY A 209 22.42 10.14 -4.45
C GLY A 209 22.82 11.39 -3.65
N ARG A 210 21.81 12.01 -3.05
CA ARG A 210 21.96 13.16 -2.15
C ARG A 210 21.00 13.01 -0.98
N VAL A 211 21.36 13.62 0.15
CA VAL A 211 20.45 13.75 1.29
C VAL A 211 19.34 14.73 0.92
N CYS A 212 18.09 14.30 1.09
CA CYS A 212 16.92 15.16 1.07
C CYS A 212 16.32 15.23 2.48
N SER A 213 16.17 16.44 3.02
CA SER A 213 15.56 16.70 4.33
C SER A 213 14.04 16.72 4.23
N LEU A 214 13.35 16.19 5.25
CA LEU A 214 11.89 16.17 5.29
C LEU A 214 11.27 17.40 5.95
N SER A 215 12.00 18.04 6.85
CA SER A 215 11.74 19.41 7.28
C SER A 215 12.52 20.33 6.35
N GLY A 216 11.86 21.07 5.48
CA GLY A 216 12.44 21.92 4.43
C GLY A 216 13.33 23.07 4.92
N GLY A 217 14.48 22.74 5.51
CA GLY A 217 15.56 23.63 5.92
C GLY A 217 16.84 23.36 5.16
#